data_AF-A0A962GCS6-F1
#
_entry.id   AF-A0A962GCS6-F1
#
_cell.length_a   1.000
_cell.length_b   1.000
_cell.length_c   1.000
_cell.angle_alpha   90.00
_cell.angle_beta   90.00
_cell.angle_gamma   90.00
#
_symmetry.space_group_name_H-M   'P 1'
#
loop_
_entity.id
_entity.type
_entity.pdbx_description
1 polymer ?
#
loop_
_entity_poly.entity_id
_entity_poly.type
_entity_poly.pdbx_seq_one_letter_code
_entity_poly.pdbx_strand_id
1 'polypeptide(L)'
;VLGGASDGQIARWTWDLAHSWGRHNLLLGTRAAVTWDSPGSFRAVNTLGGFTNLSGLGERQIVGDQLALARAVYYRRFGDMARLFSVPAYLGASLEAGNVWDARSDIGRDPILAGSIFVGLDSPFGPIFLGYGHDDQGNNALHLTFGSLLRP
;
A
#
# COMPACT_ATOMS: atom_id res chain seq x y z
N VAL A 1 -29.17 -22.02 9.14
CA VAL A 1 -27.76 -22.31 9.51
C VAL A 1 -27.22 -23.30 8.50
N LEU A 2 -26.34 -22.86 7.59
CA LEU A 2 -25.49 -23.72 6.76
C LEU A 2 -24.17 -22.98 6.55
N GLY A 3 -23.28 -23.04 7.55
CA GLY A 3 -21.90 -22.65 7.42
C GLY A 3 -21.10 -23.87 7.00
N GLY A 4 -20.77 -23.98 5.71
CA GLY A 4 -19.79 -24.93 5.24
C GLY A 4 -18.41 -24.49 5.72
N ALA A 5 -17.75 -25.33 6.50
CA ALA A 5 -16.35 -25.15 6.84
C ALA A 5 -15.52 -25.46 5.59
N SER A 6 -15.15 -24.43 4.83
CA SER A 6 -14.00 -24.50 3.93
C SER A 6 -12.78 -24.06 4.73
N ASP A 7 -11.95 -25.03 5.08
CA ASP A 7 -10.71 -24.84 5.82
C ASP A 7 -9.61 -24.38 4.84
N GLY A 8 -9.77 -23.18 4.29
CA GLY A 8 -8.79 -22.57 3.39
C GLY A 8 -7.58 -22.11 4.19
N GLN A 9 -6.41 -22.71 3.94
CA GLN A 9 -5.16 -22.28 4.59
C GLN A 9 -4.58 -21.10 3.82
N ILE A 10 -4.21 -20.01 4.51
CA ILE A 10 -3.60 -18.82 3.88
C ILE A 10 -2.23 -18.58 4.51
N ALA A 11 -1.18 -18.57 3.71
CA ALA A 11 0.10 -18.01 4.13
C ALA A 11 0.16 -16.55 3.73
N ARG A 12 0.56 -15.71 4.69
CA ARG A 12 0.88 -14.31 4.46
C ARG A 12 2.31 -14.06 4.86
N TRP A 13 3.04 -13.38 4.00
CA TRP A 13 4.38 -12.92 4.25
C TRP A 13 4.44 -11.42 4.04
N THR A 14 5.02 -10.73 5.01
CA THR A 14 5.25 -9.29 4.97
C THR A 14 6.65 -9.03 5.46
N TRP A 15 7.39 -8.23 4.71
CA TRP A 15 8.72 -7.78 5.08
C TRP A 15 8.80 -6.29 4.83
N ASP A 16 9.27 -5.53 5.81
CA ASP A 16 9.45 -4.08 5.71
C ASP A 16 10.82 -3.71 6.27
N LEU A 17 11.57 -2.91 5.52
CA LEU A 17 12.85 -2.33 5.90
C LEU A 17 12.71 -0.82 5.88
N ALA A 18 13.07 -0.19 7.00
CA ALA A 18 13.18 1.25 7.09
C ALA A 18 14.63 1.64 7.25
N HIS A 19 15.10 2.58 6.43
CA HIS A 19 16.40 3.20 6.58
C HIS A 19 16.27 4.72 6.54
N SER A 20 16.85 5.39 7.52
CA SER A 20 16.91 6.85 7.60
C SER A 20 18.35 7.34 7.61
N TRP A 21 18.64 8.33 6.76
CA TRP A 21 19.94 9.01 6.68
C TRP A 21 19.69 10.53 6.66
N GLY A 22 19.90 11.17 7.81
CA GLY A 22 19.65 12.60 7.99
C GLY A 22 18.17 12.97 7.84
N ARG A 23 17.84 13.77 6.83
CA ARG A 23 16.45 14.20 6.54
C ARG A 23 15.71 13.28 5.56
N HIS A 24 16.39 12.26 5.05
CA HIS A 24 15.88 11.36 4.02
C HIS A 24 15.55 10.02 4.66
N ASN A 25 14.41 9.46 4.25
CA ASN A 25 13.93 8.19 4.74
C ASN A 25 13.51 7.35 3.55
N LEU A 26 13.92 6.08 3.58
CA LEU A 26 13.57 5.08 2.60
C LEU A 26 12.89 3.93 3.33
N LEU A 27 11.72 3.55 2.84
CA LEU A 27 10.97 2.39 3.28
C LEU A 27 10.89 1.43 2.09
N LEU A 28 11.36 0.21 2.27
CA LEU A 28 11.18 -0.87 1.31
C LEU A 28 10.24 -1.87 1.94
N GLY A 29 9.27 -2.38 1.18
CA GLY A 29 8.33 -3.34 1.69
C GLY A 29 7.96 -4.36 0.63
N THR A 30 7.71 -5.59 1.06
CA THR A 30 7.18 -6.65 0.21
C THR A 30 6.08 -7.39 0.94
N ARG A 31 5.01 -7.72 0.23
CA ARG A 31 3.90 -8.51 0.73
C ARG A 31 3.58 -9.61 -0.25
N ALA A 32 3.40 -10.81 0.26
CA ALA A 32 2.88 -11.94 -0.51
C ALA A 32 1.79 -12.64 0.29
N ALA A 33 0.73 -13.08 -0.39
CA ALA A 33 -0.28 -13.93 0.19
C ALA A 33 -0.60 -15.07 -0.77
N VAL A 34 -0.66 -16.29 -0.23
CA VAL A 34 -0.91 -17.51 -0.99
C VAL A 34 -1.99 -18.33 -0.27
N THR A 35 -3.04 -18.68 -0.99
CA THR A 35 -4.22 -19.39 -0.43
C THR A 35 -4.27 -20.82 -0.98
N TRP A 36 -4.27 -21.84 -0.10
CA TRP A 36 -4.35 -23.28 -0.41
C TRP A 36 -5.78 -23.77 -0.23
N ASP A 37 -6.29 -24.46 -1.26
CA ASP A 37 -7.50 -25.27 -1.21
C ASP A 37 -8.77 -24.51 -0.78
N SER A 38 -9.13 -23.49 -1.56
CA SER A 38 -10.34 -22.68 -1.34
C SER A 38 -11.39 -22.94 -2.43
N PRO A 39 -12.26 -23.95 -2.30
CA PRO A 39 -13.49 -23.99 -3.07
C PRO A 39 -14.43 -22.91 -2.53
N GLY A 40 -14.42 -21.73 -3.18
CA GLY A 40 -15.48 -20.71 -3.02
C GLY A 40 -15.54 -19.98 -1.68
N SER A 41 -14.46 -19.92 -0.91
CA SER A 41 -14.46 -19.17 0.36
C SER A 41 -14.31 -17.66 0.11
N PHE A 42 -15.41 -16.91 0.20
CA PHE A 42 -15.46 -15.43 0.27
C PHE A 42 -14.62 -14.79 1.41
N ARG A 43 -13.84 -15.59 2.15
CA ARG A 43 -13.13 -15.20 3.38
C ARG A 43 -11.62 -14.97 3.18
N ALA A 44 -11.07 -15.37 2.03
CA ALA A 44 -9.63 -15.28 1.72
C ALA A 44 -9.29 -14.22 0.65
N VAL A 45 -10.16 -13.23 0.43
CA VAL A 45 -9.95 -12.21 -0.60
C VAL A 45 -8.80 -11.27 -0.22
N ASN A 46 -7.69 -11.38 -0.96
CA ASN A 46 -6.58 -10.44 -0.88
C ASN A 46 -6.84 -9.30 -1.86
N THR A 47 -6.59 -8.07 -1.45
CA THR A 47 -6.92 -6.88 -2.25
C THR A 47 -5.73 -5.95 -2.39
N LEU A 48 -5.56 -5.39 -3.58
CA LEU A 48 -4.66 -4.28 -3.84
C LEU A 48 -5.44 -3.02 -4.24
N GLY A 49 -4.77 -1.89 -4.10
CA GLY A 49 -5.29 -0.54 -4.31
C GLY A 49 -5.32 0.28 -3.03
N GLY A 50 -5.13 1.59 -3.18
CA GLY A 50 -4.92 2.53 -2.08
C GLY A 50 -3.47 3.04 -1.98
N PHE A 51 -3.24 3.98 -1.07
CA PHE A 51 -1.93 4.62 -0.88
C PHE A 51 -0.84 3.60 -0.52
N THR A 52 0.27 3.59 -1.27
CA THR A 52 1.39 2.65 -1.10
C THR A 52 1.07 1.16 -1.34
N ASN A 53 -0.01 0.87 -2.07
CA ASN A 53 -0.56 -0.46 -2.28
C ASN A 53 -1.08 -0.67 -3.72
N LEU A 54 -0.35 -0.21 -4.73
CA LEU A 54 -0.80 0.18 -6.07
C LEU A 54 -1.58 1.49 -6.07
N SER A 55 -0.86 2.58 -5.85
CA SER A 55 -1.39 3.93 -5.66
C SER A 55 -2.17 4.51 -6.84
N GLY A 56 -2.04 3.96 -8.04
CA GLY A 56 -2.90 4.33 -9.18
C GLY A 56 -4.35 3.81 -9.04
N LEU A 57 -4.54 2.77 -8.24
CA LEU A 57 -5.82 2.13 -8.00
C LEU A 57 -6.51 2.73 -6.76
N GLY A 58 -7.84 2.78 -6.80
CA GLY A 58 -8.69 3.05 -5.65
C GLY A 58 -8.57 1.98 -4.58
N GLU A 59 -9.02 2.28 -3.36
CA GLU A 59 -8.95 1.32 -2.25
C GLU A 59 -9.62 0.00 -2.60
N ARG A 60 -8.86 -1.10 -2.45
CA ARG A 60 -9.34 -2.48 -2.68
C ARG A 60 -9.95 -2.70 -4.07
N GLN A 61 -9.51 -1.94 -5.08
CA GLN A 61 -10.06 -1.98 -6.43
C GLN A 61 -9.86 -3.33 -7.11
N ILE A 62 -8.73 -4.01 -6.86
CA ILE A 62 -8.48 -5.34 -7.41
C ILE A 62 -8.40 -6.38 -6.29
N VAL A 63 -8.93 -7.56 -6.57
CA VAL A 63 -9.07 -8.67 -5.64
C VAL A 63 -8.64 -9.97 -6.29
N GLY A 64 -8.01 -10.85 -5.52
CA GLY A 64 -7.65 -12.19 -5.95
C GLY A 64 -7.25 -13.08 -4.77
N ASP A 65 -7.10 -14.37 -5.05
CA ASP A 65 -6.77 -15.38 -4.05
C ASP A 65 -5.28 -15.36 -3.68
N GLN A 66 -4.43 -15.00 -4.64
CA GLN A 66 -2.99 -14.82 -4.51
C GLN A 66 -2.65 -13.34 -4.66
N LEU A 67 -1.63 -12.87 -3.94
CA LEU A 67 -1.17 -11.48 -3.99
C LEU A 67 0.35 -11.45 -3.90
N ALA A 68 0.97 -10.60 -4.72
CA ALA A 68 2.36 -10.18 -4.51
C ALA A 68 2.47 -8.68 -4.76
N LEU A 69 3.16 -7.99 -3.87
CA LEU A 69 3.44 -6.57 -3.96
C LEU A 69 4.86 -6.30 -3.45
N ALA A 70 5.62 -5.54 -4.21
CA ALA A 70 6.81 -4.85 -3.77
C ALA A 70 6.54 -3.34 -3.79
N ARG A 71 7.07 -2.62 -2.80
CA ARG A 71 6.96 -1.17 -2.69
C ARG A 71 8.26 -0.57 -2.20
N ALA A 72 8.57 0.60 -2.72
CA ALA A 72 9.65 1.47 -2.28
C ALA A 72 9.06 2.87 -2.08
N VAL A 73 9.15 3.38 -0.86
CA VAL A 73 8.66 4.69 -0.48
C VAL A 73 9.84 5.51 -0.01
N TYR A 74 10.07 6.64 -0.65
CA TYR A 74 11.09 7.58 -0.26
C TYR A 74 10.43 8.89 0.16
N TYR A 75 10.82 9.43 1.31
CA TYR A 75 10.32 10.72 1.76
C TYR A 75 11.41 11.53 2.45
N ARG A 76 11.30 12.85 2.29
CA ARG A 76 12.19 13.81 2.93
C ARG A 76 11.41 14.69 3.89
N ARG A 77 11.94 14.84 5.10
CA ARG A 77 11.41 15.79 6.09
C ARG A 77 11.94 17.18 5.78
N PHE A 78 11.04 18.08 5.40
CA PHE A 78 11.33 19.50 5.30
C PHE A 78 10.99 20.11 6.67
N GLY A 79 12.03 20.35 7.47
CA GLY A 79 11.88 21.13 8.70
C GLY A 79 11.48 22.56 8.36
N ASP A 80 10.58 23.12 9.18
CA ASP A 80 9.96 24.45 9.07
C ASP A 80 10.15 25.08 7.69
N MET A 81 9.20 24.84 6.78
CA MET A 81 9.03 25.73 5.63
C MET A 81 8.49 27.06 6.18
N ALA A 82 9.41 27.83 6.79
CA ALA A 82 9.22 28.96 7.70
C ALA A 82 8.60 30.20 7.04
N ARG A 83 7.82 30.06 5.96
CA ARG A 83 7.10 31.17 5.33
C ARG A 83 5.70 30.84 4.82
N LEU A 84 5.26 29.58 4.79
CA LEU A 84 3.93 29.24 4.24
C LEU A 84 3.03 28.44 5.17
N PHE A 85 3.56 27.54 6.03
CA PHE A 85 2.70 26.66 6.82
C PHE A 85 3.08 26.44 8.30
N SER A 86 4.23 26.88 8.82
CA SER A 86 4.66 26.76 10.24
C SER A 86 4.46 25.37 10.90
N VAL A 87 4.29 24.31 10.09
CA VAL A 87 4.17 22.92 10.54
C VAL A 87 5.20 22.06 9.82
N PRO A 88 5.76 21.04 10.49
CA PRO A 88 6.66 20.08 9.84
C PRO A 88 5.94 19.39 8.68
N ALA A 89 6.52 19.49 7.49
CA ALA A 89 5.97 18.88 6.29
C ALA A 89 6.94 17.83 5.72
N TYR A 90 6.36 16.83 5.09
CA TYR A 90 7.07 15.76 4.39
C TYR A 90 6.64 15.80 2.95
N LEU A 91 7.58 15.60 2.05
CA LEU A 91 7.28 15.31 0.65
C LEU A 91 7.96 13.99 0.32
N GLY A 92 7.20 13.11 -0.29
CA GLY A 92 7.66 11.78 -0.67
C GLY A 92 7.10 11.33 -1.99
N ALA A 93 7.66 10.23 -2.45
CA ALA A 93 7.21 9.51 -3.61
C ALA A 93 7.26 8.01 -3.33
N SER A 94 6.43 7.24 -4.02
CA SER A 94 6.45 5.79 -3.98
C SER A 94 6.57 5.20 -5.37
N LEU A 95 7.18 4.02 -5.42
CA LEU A 95 7.17 3.11 -6.56
C LEU A 95 6.70 1.76 -6.06
N GLU A 96 5.75 1.18 -6.77
CA GLU A 96 5.05 -0.02 -6.40
C GLU A 96 4.97 -0.94 -7.62
N ALA A 97 5.09 -2.24 -7.37
CA ALA A 97 5.00 -3.26 -8.40
C ALA A 97 4.30 -4.47 -7.80
N GLY A 98 3.18 -4.88 -8.37
CA GLY A 98 2.43 -6.01 -7.83
C GLY A 98 1.19 -6.34 -8.61
N ASN A 99 0.56 -7.44 -8.24
CA ASN A 99 -0.73 -7.83 -8.77
C ASN A 99 -1.42 -8.83 -7.83
N VAL A 100 -2.68 -9.12 -8.13
CA VAL A 100 -3.45 -10.22 -7.56
C VAL A 100 -3.76 -11.23 -8.66
N TRP A 101 -3.87 -12.50 -8.28
CA TRP A 101 -4.17 -13.58 -9.21
C TRP A 101 -5.14 -14.58 -8.58
N ASP A 102 -5.94 -15.23 -9.41
CA ASP A 102 -6.84 -16.30 -8.95
C ASP A 102 -6.09 -17.62 -8.78
N ALA A 103 -5.26 -17.99 -9.75
CA ALA A 103 -4.48 -19.22 -9.72
C ALA A 103 -3.02 -18.98 -9.29
N ARG A 104 -2.50 -19.93 -8.51
CA ARG A 104 -1.09 -19.93 -8.05
C ARG A 104 -0.08 -20.03 -9.20
N SER A 105 -0.48 -20.69 -10.28
CA SER A 105 0.33 -20.82 -11.49
C SER A 105 0.55 -19.48 -12.21
N ASP A 106 -0.21 -18.44 -11.88
CA ASP A 106 -0.15 -17.12 -12.50
C ASP A 106 0.64 -16.10 -11.68
N ILE A 107 1.08 -16.48 -10.47
CA ILE A 107 1.88 -15.61 -9.60
C ILE A 107 3.12 -15.10 -10.37
N GLY A 108 3.24 -13.78 -10.44
CA GLY A 108 4.34 -13.09 -11.12
C GLY A 108 4.05 -12.70 -12.58
N ARG A 109 2.90 -13.08 -13.16
CA ARG A 109 2.48 -12.60 -14.48
C ARG A 109 1.93 -11.18 -14.42
N ASP A 110 2.25 -10.39 -15.44
CA ASP A 110 1.70 -9.05 -15.69
C ASP A 110 1.63 -8.16 -14.42
N PRO A 111 2.78 -7.87 -13.78
CA PRO A 111 2.80 -7.01 -12.62
C PRO A 111 2.35 -5.59 -13.02
N ILE A 112 1.46 -5.00 -12.24
CA ILE A 112 1.07 -3.60 -12.39
C ILE A 112 2.16 -2.76 -11.72
N LEU A 113 2.75 -1.86 -12.48
CA LEU A 113 3.66 -0.84 -11.96
C LEU A 113 2.85 0.41 -11.62
N ALA A 114 2.99 0.88 -10.39
CA ALA A 114 2.37 2.10 -9.92
C ALA A 114 3.39 3.01 -9.26
N GLY A 115 3.09 4.31 -9.25
CA GLY A 115 3.87 5.29 -8.51
C GLY A 115 2.99 6.39 -7.96
N SER A 116 3.44 7.03 -6.89
CA SER A 116 2.76 8.22 -6.36
C SER A 116 3.73 9.28 -5.91
N ILE A 117 3.22 10.50 -5.82
CA ILE A 117 3.81 11.58 -5.05
C ILE A 117 2.85 11.96 -3.93
N PHE A 118 3.38 12.33 -2.77
CA PHE A 118 2.56 12.68 -1.63
C PHE A 118 3.22 13.71 -0.74
N VAL A 119 2.37 14.50 -0.09
CA VAL A 119 2.75 15.44 0.96
C VAL A 119 2.12 15.00 2.28
N GLY A 120 2.91 15.07 3.35
CA GLY A 120 2.47 14.82 4.72
C GLY A 120 2.62 16.09 5.54
N LEU A 121 1.69 16.35 6.45
CA LEU A 121 1.77 17.43 7.43
C LEU A 121 1.52 16.89 8.83
N ASP A 122 2.40 17.24 9.77
CA ASP A 122 2.19 16.92 11.18
C ASP A 122 1.11 17.86 11.75
N SER A 123 -0.10 17.36 11.98
CA SER A 123 -1.18 18.11 12.62
C SER A 123 -1.31 17.76 14.11
N PRO A 124 -1.94 18.62 14.94
CA PRO A 124 -2.22 18.32 16.34
C PRO A 124 -3.06 17.05 16.56
N PHE A 125 -3.80 16.60 15.55
CA PHE A 125 -4.68 15.43 15.60
C PHE A 125 -4.05 14.17 14.96
N GLY A 126 -2.81 14.28 14.47
CA GLY A 126 -2.07 13.20 13.80
C GLY A 126 -1.54 13.63 12.44
N PRO A 127 -0.66 12.83 11.82
CA PRO A 127 -0.11 13.16 10.52
C PRO A 127 -1.18 13.02 9.43
N ILE A 128 -1.33 14.02 8.56
CA ILE A 128 -2.26 13.99 7.42
C ILE A 128 -1.44 13.84 6.15
N PHE A 129 -1.79 12.87 5.31
CA PHE A 129 -1.12 12.60 4.04
C PHE A 129 -2.09 12.82 2.88
N LEU A 130 -1.66 13.60 1.90
CA LEU A 130 -2.35 13.77 0.62
C LEU A 130 -1.42 13.27 -0.48
N GLY A 131 -1.88 12.30 -1.27
CA GLY A 131 -1.13 11.69 -2.34
C GLY A 131 -1.89 11.65 -3.65
N TYR A 132 -1.15 11.65 -4.76
CA TYR A 132 -1.66 11.39 -6.09
C TYR A 132 -0.85 10.24 -6.69
N GLY A 133 -1.53 9.18 -7.11
CA GLY A 133 -0.92 8.01 -7.71
C GLY A 133 -1.41 7.74 -9.13
N HIS A 134 -0.54 7.09 -9.90
CA HIS A 134 -0.76 6.66 -11.27
C HIS A 134 -0.21 5.24 -11.45
N ASP A 135 -0.81 4.45 -12.32
CA ASP A 135 -0.29 3.13 -12.71
C ASP A 135 -0.12 2.98 -14.23
N ASP A 136 0.62 1.95 -14.63
CA ASP A 136 0.90 1.63 -16.03
C ASP A 136 -0.32 1.14 -16.83
N GLN A 137 -1.43 0.89 -16.15
CA GLN A 137 -2.73 0.58 -16.76
C GLN A 137 -3.57 1.83 -17.05
N GLY A 138 -3.05 3.02 -16.71
CA GLY A 138 -3.70 4.31 -16.96
C GLY A 138 -4.66 4.76 -15.85
N ASN A 139 -4.72 4.06 -14.71
CA ASN A 139 -5.52 4.48 -13.58
C ASN A 139 -4.83 5.63 -12.82
N ASN A 140 -5.66 6.47 -12.20
CA ASN A 140 -5.22 7.60 -11.40
C ASN A 140 -6.08 7.67 -10.15
N ALA A 141 -5.45 7.87 -8.99
CA ALA A 141 -6.17 7.99 -7.73
C ALA A 141 -5.58 9.10 -6.85
N LEU A 142 -6.48 9.84 -6.20
CA LEU A 142 -6.16 10.77 -5.14
C LEU A 142 -6.42 10.10 -3.79
N HIS A 143 -5.43 10.16 -2.91
CA HIS A 143 -5.47 9.54 -1.59
C HIS A 143 -5.37 10.60 -0.51
N LEU A 144 -6.33 10.62 0.42
CA LEU A 144 -6.26 11.43 1.62
C LEU A 144 -6.32 10.49 2.82
N THR A 145 -5.22 10.40 3.57
CA THR A 145 -5.10 9.51 4.72
C THR A 145 -4.82 10.31 5.98
N PHE A 146 -5.56 10.01 7.03
CA PHE A 146 -5.34 10.57 8.36
C PHE A 146 -4.67 9.51 9.22
N GLY A 147 -3.47 9.80 9.70
CA GLY A 147 -2.80 8.97 10.69
C GLY A 147 -3.47 9.12 12.05
N SER A 148 -3.73 8.00 12.71
CA SER A 148 -4.24 8.00 14.09
C SER A 148 -3.10 8.29 15.09
N LEU A 149 -3.32 9.24 16.01
CA LEU A 149 -2.50 9.43 17.21
C LEU A 149 -2.73 8.33 18.27
N LEU A 150 -3.84 7.59 18.18
CA LEU A 150 -4.24 6.60 19.17
C LEU A 150 -3.81 5.20 18.70
N ARG A 151 -2.70 4.72 19.27
CA ARG A 151 -2.48 3.29 19.46
C ARG A 151 -3.16 2.91 20.79
N PRO A 152 -4.26 2.15 20.80
CA PRO A 152 -4.65 1.41 22.00
C PRO A 152 -3.64 0.29 22.29
#